data_AF-A0AAJ2LR98-F1
#
_entry.id   AF-A0AAJ2LR98-F1
#
_cell.length_a   1.000
_cell.length_b   1.000
_cell.length_c   1.000
_cell.angle_alpha   90.00
_cell.angle_beta   90.00
_cell.angle_gamma   90.00
#
_symmetry.space_group_name_H-M   'P 1'
#
loop_
_entity.id
_entity.type
_entity.pdbx_description
1 polymer ?
#
loop_
_entity_poly.entity_id
_entity_poly.type
_entity_poly.pdbx_seq_one_letter_code
_entity_poly.pdbx_strand_id
1 'polypeptide(L)'
;NYFTKEMLQQLWQSFSQVLQPFQAGYYITDIYPEPVKHKLAKVIWQSSKLLKVLSKSAFSFHFKSPQEVSSFLKKTGFNAINVYQPKDDNNYNHEDHLGDLVWVIKAEV
;
A
#
# COMPACT_ATOMS: atom_id res chain seq x y z
N ASN A 1 -4.84 -2.58 -4.14
CA ASN A 1 -4.54 -3.85 -4.83
C ASN A 1 -5.38 -4.10 -6.07
N TYR A 2 -6.62 -3.61 -6.17
CA TYR A 2 -7.51 -3.87 -7.32
C TYR A 2 -7.31 -2.94 -8.53
N PHE A 3 -6.54 -1.87 -8.35
CA PHE A 3 -6.13 -0.91 -9.38
C PHE A 3 -4.73 -1.24 -9.89
N THR A 4 -4.37 -0.84 -11.11
CA THR A 4 -2.96 -0.88 -11.57
C THR A 4 -2.12 0.19 -10.82
N LYS A 5 -0.78 0.13 -10.92
CA LYS A 5 0.07 1.18 -10.31
C LYS A 5 -0.25 2.56 -10.89
N GLU A 6 -0.50 2.66 -12.19
CA GLU A 6 -0.82 3.91 -12.88
C GLU A 6 -2.14 4.49 -12.38
N MET A 7 -3.16 3.65 -12.23
CA MET A 7 -4.45 4.06 -11.65
C MET A 7 -4.30 4.50 -10.19
N LEU A 8 -3.48 3.80 -9.39
CA LEU A 8 -3.19 4.21 -8.01
C LEU A 8 -2.49 5.57 -7.96
N GLN A 9 -1.53 5.82 -8.86
CA GLN A 9 -0.84 7.10 -8.93
C GLN A 9 -1.84 8.24 -9.17
N GLN A 10 -2.73 8.08 -10.16
CA GLN A 10 -3.75 9.07 -10.49
C GLN A 10 -4.72 9.28 -9.32
N LEU A 11 -5.22 8.19 -8.73
CA LEU A 11 -6.15 8.24 -7.62
C LEU A 11 -5.57 8.98 -6.41
N TRP A 12 -4.37 8.60 -5.99
CA TRP A 12 -3.71 9.20 -4.83
C TRP A 12 -3.27 10.64 -5.10
N GLN A 13 -2.95 10.99 -6.35
CA GLN A 13 -2.72 12.38 -6.73
C GLN A 13 -4.00 13.23 -6.64
N SER A 14 -5.15 12.69 -7.05
CA SER A 14 -6.43 13.39 -6.86
C SER A 14 -6.75 13.57 -5.38
N PHE A 15 -6.45 12.58 -4.52
CA PHE A 15 -6.66 12.72 -3.08
C PHE A 15 -5.77 13.79 -2.46
N SER A 16 -4.47 13.81 -2.78
CA SER A 16 -3.59 14.84 -2.22
C SER A 16 -4.05 16.24 -2.63
N GLN A 17 -4.42 16.45 -3.89
CA GLN A 17 -4.94 17.74 -4.37
C GLN A 17 -6.19 18.20 -3.62
N VAL A 18 -7.12 17.29 -3.34
CA VAL A 18 -8.35 17.61 -2.58
C VAL A 18 -8.04 17.88 -1.11
N LEU A 19 -7.03 17.22 -0.54
CA LEU A 19 -6.67 17.35 0.87
C LEU A 19 -5.80 18.60 1.16
N GLN A 20 -5.06 19.12 0.18
CA GLN A 20 -4.14 20.27 0.34
C GLN A 20 -4.74 21.51 1.04
N PRO A 21 -6.01 21.90 0.82
CA PRO A 21 -6.59 23.07 1.48
C PRO A 21 -6.90 22.88 2.98
N PHE A 22 -6.91 21.64 3.48
CA PHE A 22 -7.23 21.36 4.87
C PHE A 22 -6.00 21.59 5.76
N GLN A 23 -6.21 22.18 6.94
CA GLN A 23 -5.13 22.34 7.94
C GLN A 23 -4.50 20.99 8.36
N ALA A 24 -5.26 19.90 8.25
CA ALA A 24 -4.84 18.56 8.59
C ALA A 24 -5.44 17.56 7.58
N GLY A 25 -4.79 17.41 6.42
CA GLY A 25 -5.25 16.53 5.36
C GLY A 25 -4.63 15.13 5.47
N TYR A 26 -5.39 14.16 5.96
CA TYR A 26 -4.94 12.77 6.12
C TYR A 26 -5.65 11.82 5.17
N TYR A 27 -4.90 10.87 4.63
CA TYR A 27 -5.42 9.70 3.93
C TYR A 27 -4.93 8.43 4.64
N ILE A 28 -5.87 7.57 5.02
CA ILE A 28 -5.58 6.29 5.67
C ILE A 28 -6.11 5.17 4.78
N THR A 29 -5.26 4.17 4.51
CA THR A 29 -5.61 3.06 3.63
C THR A 29 -4.89 1.79 4.03
N ASP A 30 -5.48 0.64 3.70
CA ASP A 30 -4.81 -0.66 3.80
C ASP A 30 -4.32 -1.13 2.42
N ILE A 31 -3.21 -1.86 2.42
CA ILE A 31 -2.72 -2.56 1.24
C ILE A 31 -2.27 -3.96 1.58
N TYR A 32 -2.18 -4.82 0.56
CA TYR A 32 -1.60 -6.13 0.68
C TYR A 32 -0.22 -6.05 0.00
N PRO A 33 0.89 -6.08 0.75
CA PRO A 33 2.22 -6.12 0.16
C PRO A 33 2.48 -7.47 -0.53
N GLU A 34 3.51 -7.50 -1.38
CA GLU A 34 3.96 -8.73 -2.00
C GLU A 34 4.52 -9.69 -0.94
N PRO A 35 4.05 -10.95 -0.87
CA PRO A 35 4.46 -11.89 0.17
C PRO A 35 5.89 -12.40 -0.09
N VAL A 36 6.92 -11.66 0.34
CA VAL A 36 8.34 -12.01 0.15
C VAL A 36 8.90 -12.98 1.19
N LYS A 37 8.37 -13.00 2.42
CA LYS A 37 8.90 -13.82 3.54
C LYS A 37 7.94 -14.88 4.09
N HIS A 38 6.75 -15.07 3.48
CA HIS A 38 5.70 -15.92 4.05
C HIS A 38 5.80 -17.38 3.55
N LYS A 39 5.79 -18.36 4.47
CA LYS A 39 5.81 -19.81 4.14
C LYS A 39 4.62 -20.25 3.27
N LEU A 40 3.52 -19.49 3.32
CA LEU A 40 2.31 -19.70 2.51
C LEU A 40 2.22 -18.77 1.28
N ALA A 41 3.31 -18.08 0.89
CA ALA A 41 3.31 -17.15 -0.24
C ALA A 41 2.74 -17.78 -1.52
N LYS A 42 3.03 -19.07 -1.75
CA LYS A 42 2.50 -19.83 -2.90
C LYS A 42 0.97 -19.96 -2.87
N VAL A 43 0.37 -20.17 -1.69
CA VAL A 43 -1.08 -20.28 -1.52
C VAL A 43 -1.73 -18.91 -1.71
N ILE A 44 -1.20 -17.86 -1.07
CA ILE A 44 -1.67 -16.48 -1.21
C ILE A 44 -1.66 -16.05 -2.68
N TRP A 45 -0.59 -16.38 -3.41
CA TRP A 45 -0.46 -16.04 -4.83
C TRP A 45 -1.45 -16.80 -5.71
N GLN A 46 -1.71 -18.07 -5.44
CA GLN A 46 -2.73 -18.86 -6.15
C GLN A 46 -4.15 -18.32 -5.89
N SER A 47 -4.49 -18.00 -4.65
CA SER A 47 -5.77 -17.38 -4.29
C SER A 47 -5.94 -16.03 -4.96
N SER A 48 -4.88 -15.24 -5.07
CA SER A 48 -4.89 -13.92 -5.74
C SER A 48 -5.17 -14.03 -7.23
N LYS A 49 -4.65 -15.05 -7.91
CA LYS A 49 -4.97 -15.33 -9.32
C LYS A 49 -6.44 -15.69 -9.50
N LEU A 50 -6.98 -16.54 -8.63
CA LEU A 50 -8.38 -16.92 -8.68
C LEU A 50 -9.29 -15.71 -8.45
N LEU A 51 -8.95 -14.89 -7.45
CA LEU A 51 -9.64 -13.63 -7.14
C LEU A 51 -9.60 -12.68 -8.34
N LYS A 52 -8.44 -12.51 -8.98
CA LYS A 52 -8.29 -11.67 -10.18
C LYS A 52 -9.25 -12.09 -11.29
N VAL A 53 -9.35 -13.39 -11.56
CA VAL A 53 -10.25 -13.96 -12.59
C VAL A 53 -11.72 -13.72 -12.22
N LEU A 54 -12.13 -14.04 -10.99
CA LEU A 54 -13.52 -13.91 -10.56
C LEU A 54 -13.99 -12.45 -10.45
N SER A 55 -13.13 -11.57 -9.92
CA SER A 55 -13.43 -10.14 -9.77
C SER A 55 -13.30 -9.36 -11.08
N LYS A 56 -12.74 -9.97 -12.15
CA LYS A 56 -12.29 -9.28 -13.37
C LYS A 56 -11.45 -8.02 -13.07
N SER A 57 -10.74 -8.02 -11.94
CA SER A 57 -9.98 -6.85 -11.48
C SER A 57 -8.53 -6.89 -11.95
N ALA A 58 -7.83 -5.76 -11.81
CA ALA A 58 -6.39 -5.71 -11.98
C ALA A 58 -5.64 -6.11 -10.69
N PHE A 59 -6.19 -7.06 -9.91
CA PHE A 59 -5.59 -7.45 -8.63
C PHE A 59 -4.11 -7.79 -8.80
N SER A 60 -3.26 -7.06 -8.08
CA SER A 60 -1.82 -7.29 -7.99
C SER A 60 -1.30 -6.80 -6.65
N PHE A 61 -0.26 -7.47 -6.18
CA PHE A 61 0.61 -6.95 -5.14
C PHE A 61 1.57 -5.96 -5.79
N HIS A 62 1.54 -4.71 -5.34
CA HIS A 62 2.27 -3.62 -6.01
C HIS A 62 3.59 -3.30 -5.34
N PHE A 63 3.74 -3.60 -4.05
CA PHE A 63 4.83 -3.10 -3.24
C PHE A 63 5.47 -4.23 -2.45
N LYS A 64 6.80 -4.26 -2.44
CA LYS A 64 7.60 -5.27 -1.74
C LYS A 64 8.13 -4.81 -0.39
N SER A 65 8.35 -3.50 -0.24
CA SER A 65 8.88 -2.90 1.00
C SER A 65 8.10 -1.64 1.40
N PRO A 66 8.09 -1.28 2.70
CA PRO A 66 7.49 -0.03 3.18
C PRO A 66 8.04 1.22 2.47
N GLN A 67 9.33 1.22 2.12
CA GLN A 67 10.02 2.31 1.42
C GLN A 67 9.48 2.48 0.01
N GLU A 68 9.16 1.39 -0.68
CA GLU A 68 8.59 1.44 -2.02
C GLU A 68 7.23 2.15 -2.00
N VAL A 69 6.36 1.79 -1.05
CA VAL A 69 5.07 2.47 -0.81
C VAL A 69 5.27 3.94 -0.49
N SER A 70 6.17 4.23 0.45
CA SER A 70 6.39 5.60 0.93
C SER A 70 6.90 6.49 -0.20
N SER A 71 7.88 6.00 -0.96
CA SER A 71 8.42 6.70 -2.12
C SER A 71 7.38 6.91 -3.22
N PHE A 72 6.46 5.96 -3.40
CA PHE A 72 5.40 6.07 -4.39
C PHE A 72 4.35 7.12 -4.00
N LEU A 73 3.83 7.08 -2.76
CA LEU A 73 2.86 8.07 -2.27
C LEU A 73 3.44 9.49 -2.20
N LYS A 74 4.74 9.63 -1.91
CA LYS A 74 5.41 10.94 -1.97
C LYS A 74 5.38 11.57 -3.37
N LYS A 75 5.46 10.75 -4.42
CA LYS A 75 5.33 11.22 -5.81
C LYS A 75 3.92 11.68 -6.17
N THR A 76 2.91 11.35 -5.35
CA THR A 76 1.53 11.74 -5.58
C THR A 76 1.13 12.98 -4.78
N GLY A 77 2.07 13.70 -4.15
CA GLY A 77 1.81 14.97 -3.46
C GLY A 77 1.51 14.86 -1.96
N PHE A 78 1.71 13.68 -1.36
CA PHE A 78 1.78 13.53 0.10
C PHE A 78 3.21 13.79 0.59
N ASN A 79 3.36 14.39 1.77
CA ASN A 79 4.65 14.83 2.31
C ASN A 79 5.16 13.90 3.43
N ALA A 80 4.28 13.38 4.27
CA ALA A 80 4.62 12.45 5.35
C ALA A 80 3.85 11.12 5.21
N ILE A 81 4.57 10.00 5.27
CA ILE A 81 4.01 8.65 5.10
C ILE A 81 4.49 7.76 6.24
N ASN A 82 3.55 7.20 6.99
CA ASN A 82 3.80 6.15 7.98
C ASN A 82 3.20 4.84 7.47
N VAL A 83 4.04 3.81 7.39
CA VAL A 83 3.62 2.45 7.01
C VAL A 83 3.65 1.59 8.27
N TYR A 84 2.49 1.10 8.67
CA TYR A 84 2.27 0.29 9.86
C TYR A 84 2.28 -1.19 9.44
N GLN A 85 3.17 -1.96 10.05
CA GLN A 85 3.25 -3.40 9.92
C GLN A 85 2.74 -4.04 11.23
N PRO A 86 1.60 -4.75 11.25
CA PRO A 86 0.99 -5.29 12.48
C PRO A 86 1.91 -6.15 13.35
N LYS A 87 2.95 -6.75 12.78
CA LYS A 87 3.95 -7.54 13.50
C LYS A 87 4.88 -6.72 14.38
N ASP A 88 4.99 -5.41 14.14
CA ASP A 88 5.68 -4.45 15.01
C ASP A 88 4.97 -3.09 14.97
N ASP A 89 3.91 -2.97 15.77
CA ASP A 89 3.10 -1.74 15.86
C ASP A 89 3.85 -0.53 16.43
N ASN A 90 5.06 -0.71 16.97
CA ASN A 90 5.82 0.36 17.63
C ASN A 90 6.83 1.04 16.71
N ASN A 91 7.08 0.51 15.51
CA ASN A 91 8.11 1.01 14.61
C ASN A 91 7.60 1.14 13.16
N TYR A 92 7.74 2.35 12.61
CA TYR A 92 7.26 2.67 11.25
C TYR A 92 8.39 2.73 10.21
N ASN A 93 9.64 2.63 10.66
CA ASN A 93 10.83 2.85 9.83
C ASN A 93 11.47 1.54 9.34
N HIS A 94 10.68 0.47 9.23
CA HIS A 94 11.19 -0.79 8.74
C HIS A 94 11.60 -0.70 7.27
N GLU A 95 12.85 -1.04 6.98
CA GLU A 95 13.34 -1.24 5.60
C GLU A 95 12.76 -2.49 4.94
N ASP A 96 12.51 -3.48 5.77
CA ASP A 96 12.09 -4.80 5.36
C ASP A 96 10.61 -5.03 5.61
N HIS A 97 10.00 -5.81 4.72
CA HIS A 97 8.74 -6.45 4.99
C HIS A 97 8.90 -7.50 6.11
N LEU A 98 8.08 -7.42 7.17
CA LEU A 98 8.14 -8.33 8.32
C LEU A 98 7.34 -9.64 8.14
N GLY A 99 6.67 -9.83 7.00
CA GLY A 99 5.82 -10.99 6.70
C GLY A 99 4.33 -10.79 6.95
N ASP A 100 3.89 -9.57 7.27
CA ASP A 100 2.48 -9.20 7.42
C ASP A 100 1.66 -9.41 6.15
N LEU A 101 0.40 -9.82 6.30
CA LEU A 101 -0.49 -9.94 5.15
C LEU A 101 -0.98 -8.59 4.64
N VAL A 102 -1.10 -7.61 5.54
CA VAL A 102 -1.68 -6.30 5.29
C VAL A 102 -0.82 -5.25 5.96
N TRP A 103 -0.62 -4.13 5.28
CA TRP A 103 -0.08 -2.91 5.87
C TRP A 103 -1.17 -1.86 5.94
N VAL A 104 -1.13 -1.05 7.01
CA VAL A 104 -1.91 0.19 7.09
C VAL A 104 -0.97 1.34 6.75
N ILE A 105 -1.45 2.32 6.00
CA ILE A 105 -0.68 3.49 5.60
C ILE A 105 -1.44 4.72 6.05
N LYS A 106 -0.75 5.63 6.74
CA LYS A 106 -1.21 7.01 6.96
C LYS A 106 -0.35 7.94 6.12
N ALA A 107 -0.99 8.72 5.26
CA ALA A 107 -0.37 9.74 4.43
C ALA A 107 -0.93 11.13 4.78
N GLU A 108 -0.08 12.15 4.74
CA GLU A 108 -0.39 13.55 5.06
C GLU A 108 0.08 14.47 3.94
N VAL A 109 -0.73 15.46 3.58
CA VAL A 109 -0.40 16.53 2.62
C VAL A 109 0.24 17.74 3.28
#